data_AF-A0A3S4JRZ1-F1
#
_entry.id   AF-A0A3S4JRZ1-F1
#
_cell.length_a   1.000
_cell.length_b   1.000
_cell.length_c   1.000
_cell.angle_alpha   90.00
_cell.angle_beta   90.00
_cell.angle_gamma   90.00
#
_symmetry.space_group_name_H-M   'P 1'
#
loop_
_entity.id
_entity.type
_entity.pdbx_description
1 polymer ?
#
loop_
_entity_poly.entity_id
_entity_poly.type
_entity_poly.pdbx_seq_one_letter_code
_entity_poly.pdbx_strand_id
1 'polypeptide(L)' 'MAEFKENIATADIVLLGPQVKYEQAKLQALADPLGKKVAVIDMMDYGMMKGDAVLEKALKLME' A
#
# COMPACT_ATOMS: atom_id res chain seq x y z
N MET A 1 -12.85 -5.21 3.84
CA MET A 1 -12.58 -4.55 5.15
C MET A 1 -12.11 -5.55 6.21
N ALA A 2 -12.78 -6.69 6.41
CA ALA A 2 -12.33 -7.74 7.35
C ALA A 2 -10.94 -8.29 6.99
N GLU A 3 -10.76 -8.75 5.74
CA GLU A 3 -9.46 -9.27 5.27
C GLU A 3 -8.33 -8.24 5.32
N PHE A 4 -8.63 -6.94 5.14
CA PHE A 4 -7.58 -5.92 5.21
C PHE A 4 -6.99 -5.80 6.61
N LYS A 5 -7.84 -5.85 7.65
CA LYS A 5 -7.39 -5.77 9.05
C LYS A 5 -6.59 -7.00 9.48
N GLU A 6 -6.96 -8.17 8.97
CA GLU A 6 -6.23 -9.41 9.24
C GLU A 6 -4.88 -9.43 8.51
N ASN A 7 -4.86 -9.00 7.24
CA ASN A 7 -3.63 -8.96 6.46
C ASN A 7 -2.70 -7.81 6.85
N ILE A 8 -3.19 -6.66 7.31
CA ILE A 8 -2.31 -5.56 7.74
C ILE A 8 -1.58 -5.86 9.05
N ALA A 9 -2.10 -6.80 9.86
CA ALA A 9 -1.39 -7.28 11.03
C ALA A 9 -0.11 -8.05 10.65
N THR A 10 -0.12 -8.75 9.51
CA THR A 10 1.01 -9.54 9.01
C THR A 10 1.82 -8.85 7.92
N ALA A 11 1.23 -7.89 7.20
CA ALA A 11 1.90 -7.10 6.18
C ALA A 11 2.67 -5.93 6.81
N ASP A 12 3.86 -5.63 6.29
CA ASP A 12 4.62 -4.44 6.70
C ASP A 12 4.23 -3.18 5.93
N ILE A 13 3.79 -3.37 4.69
CA ILE A 13 3.39 -2.29 3.81
C ILE A 13 2.19 -2.71 2.97
N VAL A 14 1.30 -1.75 2.74
CA VAL A 14 0.13 -1.91 1.90
C VAL A 14 0.30 -1.06 0.65
N LEU A 15 0.14 -1.68 -0.51
CA LEU A 15 0.13 -1.01 -1.80
C LEU A 15 -1.28 -0.99 -2.37
N LEU A 16 -1.78 0.21 -2.66
CA LEU A 16 -3.09 0.46 -3.21
C LEU A 16 -3.02 0.72 -4.70
N GLY A 17 -3.95 0.13 -5.45
CA GLY A 17 -4.11 0.46 -6.86
C GLY A 17 -4.52 1.94 -7.07
N PRO A 18 -4.16 2.53 -8.22
CA PRO A 18 -4.47 3.92 -8.55
C PRO A 18 -5.98 4.24 -8.51
N GLN A 19 -6.82 3.24 -8.78
CA GLN A 19 -8.29 3.36 -8.76
C GLN A 19 -8.85 3.60 -7.35
N VAL A 20 -8.19 3.08 -6.31
CA VAL A 20 -8.63 3.16 -4.91
C VAL A 20 -7.78 4.10 -4.06
N LYS A 21 -7.06 5.04 -4.70
CA LYS A 21 -6.22 6.03 -4.00
C LYS A 21 -6.97 6.84 -2.94
N TYR A 22 -8.27 7.04 -3.11
CA TYR A 22 -9.11 7.76 -2.15
C TYR A 22 -9.24 7.01 -0.82
N GLU A 23 -9.09 5.68 -0.82
CA GLU A 23 -9.10 4.86 0.40
C GLU A 23 -7.76 4.92 1.14
N GLN A 24 -6.71 5.46 0.52
CA GLN A 24 -5.39 5.58 1.15
C GLN A 24 -5.48 6.29 2.50
N ALA A 25 -6.18 7.42 2.60
CA ALA A 25 -6.31 8.14 3.87
C ALA A 25 -7.00 7.30 4.94
N LYS A 26 -8.04 6.55 4.57
CA LYS A 26 -8.78 5.65 5.47
C LYS A 26 -7.93 4.49 5.95
N LEU A 27 -7.19 3.88 5.03
CA LEU A 27 -6.35 2.71 5.30
C LEU A 27 -5.09 3.11 6.06
N GLN A 28 -4.50 4.25 5.73
CA GLN A 28 -3.39 4.85 6.47
C GLN A 28 -3.80 5.12 7.91
N ALA A 29 -4.98 5.69 8.16
CA ALA A 29 -5.48 5.89 9.53
C ALA A 29 -5.68 4.57 10.31
N LEU A 30 -5.94 3.45 9.63
CA LEU A 30 -6.00 2.12 10.24
C LEU A 30 -4.62 1.49 10.43
N ALA A 31 -3.66 1.84 9.57
CA ALA A 31 -2.29 1.33 9.53
C ALA A 31 -1.36 2.05 10.52
N ASP A 32 -1.56 3.35 10.71
CA ASP A 32 -0.82 4.22 11.64
C ASP A 32 -0.73 3.66 13.06
N PRO A 33 -1.84 3.24 13.71
CA PRO A 33 -1.79 2.66 15.05
C PRO A 33 -1.06 1.30 15.10
N LEU A 34 -0.84 0.64 13.95
CA LEU A 34 -0.08 -0.59 13.82
C LEU A 34 1.38 -0.34 13.41
N GLY A 35 1.76 0.92 13.17
CA GLY A 35 3.08 1.28 12.64
C GLY A 35 3.31 0.87 11.19
N LYS A 36 2.23 0.65 10.42
CA LYS A 36 2.28 0.17 9.04
C LYS A 36 2.10 1.32 8.05
N LYS A 37 2.73 1.23 6.87
CA LYS A 37 2.62 2.26 5.83
C LYS A 37 1.70 1.84 4.71
N VAL A 38 0.94 2.80 4.18
CA VAL A 38 0.05 2.62 3.03
C VAL A 38 0.46 3.56 1.91
N ALA A 39 0.81 2.99 0.76
CA ALA A 39 1.21 3.72 -0.42
C ALA A 39 0.33 3.39 -1.62
N VAL A 40 0.27 4.32 -2.57
CA VAL A 40 -0.50 4.16 -3.80
C VAL A 40 0.47 3.89 -4.95
N ILE A 41 0.16 2.86 -5.71
CA ILE A 41 0.86 2.51 -6.95
C ILE A 41 0.47 3.52 -8.02
N ASP A 42 1.46 3.99 -8.76
CA ASP A 42 1.21 4.90 -9.86
C ASP A 42 0.43 4.21 -10.98
N MET A 43 -0.47 4.92 -11.66
CA MET A 43 -1.28 4.31 -12.71
C MET A 43 -0.43 3.82 -13.88
N MET A 44 0.68 4.52 -14.13
CA MET A 44 1.66 4.11 -15.13
C MET A 44 2.39 2.82 -14.73
N ASP A 45 2.85 2.72 -13.48
CA ASP A 45 3.53 1.51 -12.98
C ASP A 45 2.59 0.30 -12.94
N TYR A 46 1.34 0.53 -12.53
CA TYR A 46 0.29 -0.49 -12.51
C TYR A 46 -0.09 -0.95 -13.92
N GLY A 47 -0.28 -0.01 -14.85
CA GLY A 47 -0.65 -0.30 -16.23
C GLY A 47 0.47 -0.95 -17.04
N MET A 48 1.73 -0.58 -16.78
CA MET A 48 2.91 -1.21 -17.39
C MET A 48 3.34 -2.50 -16.68
N MET A 49 2.64 -2.92 -15.62
CA MET A 49 2.98 -4.08 -14.78
C MET A 49 4.44 -4.07 -14.31
N LYS A 50 4.99 -2.89 -13.98
CA LYS A 50 6.37 -2.72 -13.50
C LYS A 50 6.51 -3.15 -12.05
N GLY A 51 6.42 -4.47 -11.81
CA GLY A 51 6.53 -5.06 -10.48
C GLY A 51 7.79 -4.63 -9.74
N ASP A 52 8.94 -4.55 -10.43
CA ASP A 52 10.21 -4.11 -9.85
C ASP A 52 10.15 -2.69 -9.30
N ALA A 53 9.61 -1.75 -10.08
CA ALA A 53 9.47 -0.35 -9.65
C ALA A 53 8.51 -0.23 -8.46
N VAL A 54 7.42 -1.00 -8.46
CA VAL A 54 6.45 -1.04 -7.36
C VAL A 54 7.08 -1.61 -6.09
N LEU A 55 7.86 -2.68 -6.21
CA LEU A 55 8.59 -3.29 -5.10
C LEU A 55 9.66 -2.34 -4.54
N GLU A 56 10.45 -1.70 -5.39
CA GLU A 56 11.47 -0.72 -4.99
C GLU A 56 10.84 0.46 -4.22
N LYS A 57 9.67 0.91 -4.67
CA LYS A 57 8.90 1.98 -4.01
C LYS A 57 8.45 1.54 -2.62
N ALA A 58 7.99 0.29 -2.49
CA ALA A 58 7.59 -0.29 -1.22
C ALA A 58 8.78 -0.42 -0.25
N LEU A 59 9.92 -0.89 -0.73
CA LEU A 59 11.16 -1.01 0.05
C LEU A 59 11.65 0.37 0.54
N LYS A 60 11.68 1.39 -0.34
CA LYS A 60 12.03 2.78 0.04
C LYS A 60 11.10 3.40 1.07
N LEU A 61 9.86 2.91 1.16
CA LEU A 61 8.91 3.34 2.18
C LEU A 61 9.12 2.60 3.50
N MET A 62 9.72 1.41 3.49
CA MET A 62 10.06 0.65 4.68
C MET A 62 11.39 1.09 5.32
N GLU A 63 12.30 1.70 4.55
CA GLU A 63 13.42 2.52 5.07
C GLU A 63 12.93 3.78 5.82
#